data_AF-C5LHA9-F1
#
_entry.id   AF-C5LHA9-F1
#
_cell.length_a   1.000
_cell.length_b   1.000
_cell.length_c   1.000
_cell.angle_alpha   90.00
_cell.angle_beta   90.00
_cell.angle_gamma   90.00
#
_symmetry.space_group_name_H-M   'P 1'
#
loop_
_entity.id
_entity.type
_entity.pdbx_description
1 polymer ?
#
loop_
_entity_poly.entity_id
_entity_poly.type
_entity_poly.pdbx_seq_one_letter_code
_entity_poly.pdbx_strand_id
1 'polypeptide(L)' 'TEDKCTILVTIHQPSGNIWLSLSKVCLLVQGNVMYFGQPDKVPEYFAVILYRPSLTPTS' A
#
# COMPACT_ATOMS: atom_id res chain seq x y z
N THR A 1 -3.54 -17.39 26.14
CA THR A 1 -3.70 -15.92 26.01
C THR A 1 -3.16 -15.54 24.66
N GLU A 2 -3.95 -14.85 23.84
CA GLU A 2 -3.47 -14.34 22.56
C GLU A 2 -2.49 -13.21 22.84
N ASP A 3 -1.24 -13.34 22.37
CA ASP A 3 -0.21 -12.34 22.62
C ASP A 3 -0.54 -11.06 21.87
N LYS A 4 -0.85 -9.98 22.60
CA LYS A 4 -1.16 -8.65 22.05
C LYS A 4 0.12 -7.92 21.65
N CYS A 5 0.78 -8.38 20.59
CA CYS A 5 1.97 -7.74 20.04
C CYS A 5 1.61 -6.93 18.79
N THR A 6 2.08 -5.68 18.70
CA THR A 6 2.05 -4.90 17.45
C THR A 6 3.42 -5.01 16.79
N ILE A 7 3.43 -5.51 15.56
CA ILE A 7 4.65 -5.71 14.78
C ILE A 7 4.73 -4.63 13.69
N LEU A 8 5.84 -3.88 13.67
CA LEU A 8 6.17 -2.93 12.63
C LEU A 8 7.41 -3.41 11.88
N VAL A 9 7.32 -3.51 10.56
CA VAL A 9 8.42 -3.98 9.70
C VAL A 9 8.54 -3.12 8.45
N THR A 10 9.77 -2.96 7.97
CA THR A 10 10.08 -2.46 6.63
C THR A 10 10.51 -3.63 5.76
N ILE A 11 9.79 -3.90 4.67
CA ILE A 11 10.10 -5.02 3.77
C ILE A 11 10.46 -4.45 2.41
N HIS A 12 11.70 -4.68 1.99
CA HIS A 12 12.10 -4.40 0.61
C HIS A 12 11.65 -5.58 -0.26
N GLN A 13 10.67 -5.34 -1.15
CA GLN A 13 10.15 -6.31 -2.13
C GLN A 13 9.53 -7.58 -1.50
N PRO A 14 8.38 -7.49 -0.81
CA PRO A 14 7.66 -8.66 -0.34
C PRO A 14 7.19 -9.53 -1.50
N SER A 15 7.16 -10.85 -1.30
CA SER A 15 6.40 -11.73 -2.19
C SER A 15 4.90 -11.46 -2.06
N GLY A 16 4.10 -11.88 -3.05
CA GLY A 16 2.65 -11.72 -3.01
C GLY A 16 1.99 -12.36 -1.77
N ASN A 17 2.49 -13.51 -1.33
CA ASN A 17 1.97 -14.17 -0.12
C ASN A 17 2.28 -13.39 1.16
N ILE A 18 3.49 -12.82 1.27
CA ILE A 18 3.84 -11.96 2.41
C ILE A 18 2.98 -10.71 2.40
N TRP A 19 2.82 -10.07 1.24
CA TRP A 19 1.98 -8.88 1.08
C TRP A 19 0.54 -9.10 1.59
N LEU A 20 -0.09 -10.20 1.20
CA LEU A 20 -1.48 -10.52 1.60
C LEU A 20 -1.62 -10.98 3.06
N SER A 21 -0.52 -11.34 3.73
CA SER A 21 -0.54 -11.71 5.16
C SER A 21 -0.53 -10.51 6.11
N LEU A 22 -0.21 -9.32 5.61
CA LEU A 22 -0.12 -8.10 6.43
C LEU A 22 -1.51 -7.57 6.80
N SER A 23 -1.71 -7.21 8.06
CA SER A 23 -2.97 -6.60 8.51
C SER A 23 -3.17 -5.18 7.95
N LYS A 24 -2.07 -4.43 7.80
CA LYS A 24 -2.02 -3.11 7.17
C LYS A 24 -0.70 -2.92 6.44
N VAL A 25 -0.70 -2.14 5.38
CA VAL A 25 0.48 -1.67 4.67
C VAL A 25 0.53 -0.14 4.66
N CYS A 26 1.72 0.41 4.91
CA CYS A 26 2.02 1.82 4.74
C CYS A 26 2.93 1.99 3.51
N LEU A 27 2.42 2.60 2.45
CA LEU A 27 3.20 2.91 1.25
C LEU A 27 3.70 4.34 1.32
N LEU A 28 5.02 4.50 1.24
CA LEU A 28 5.70 5.78 1.27
C LEU A 28 6.24 6.14 -0.11
N VAL A 29 6.08 7.39 -0.51
CA VAL A 29 6.73 7.97 -1.70
C VAL A 29 7.36 9.30 -1.29
N GLN A 30 8.69 9.40 -1.43
CA GLN A 30 9.47 10.60 -1.10
C GLN A 30 9.17 11.14 0.32
N GLY A 31 9.02 10.25 1.31
CA GLY A 31 8.73 10.62 2.70
C GLY A 31 7.27 10.89 3.02
N ASN A 32 6.36 10.86 2.03
CA ASN A 32 4.93 11.06 2.23
C ASN A 32 4.17 9.73 2.23
N VAL A 33 3.17 9.60 3.10
CA VAL A 33 2.27 8.44 3.12
C VAL A 33 1.31 8.56 1.93
N MET A 34 1.49 7.68 0.95
CA MET A 34 0.57 7.58 -0.19
C MET A 34 -0.62 6.69 0.12
N TYR A 35 -0.45 5.67 0.97
CA TYR A 35 -1.52 4.76 1.36
C TYR A 35 -1.24 4.18 2.75
N PHE A 36 -2.28 4.06 3.58
CA PHE A 36 -2.24 3.30 4.82
C PHE A 36 -3.56 2.54 5.04
N GLY A 37 -3.53 1.21 4.93
CA GLY A 37 -4.75 0.40 4.96
C GLY A 37 -4.50 -1.08 4.65
N GLN A 38 -5.55 -1.82 4.33
CA GLN A 38 -5.46 -3.26 4.04
C GLN A 38 -4.80 -3.52 2.67
N PRO A 39 -3.93 -4.54 2.54
CA PRO A 39 -3.18 -4.78 1.29
C PRO A 39 -4.06 -5.08 0.06
N ASP A 40 -5.23 -5.70 0.26
CA ASP A 40 -6.20 -6.05 -0.78
C ASP A 40 -6.95 -4.83 -1.34
N LYS A 41 -6.97 -3.71 -0.60
CA LYS A 41 -7.60 -2.44 -1.00
C LYS A 41 -6.69 -1.49 -1.76
N VAL A 42 -5.42 -1.83 -1.87
CA VAL A 42 -4.43 -1.04 -2.60
C VAL A 42 -4.77 -0.89 -4.10
N PRO A 43 -5.13 -1.95 -4.85
CA PRO A 43 -5.50 -1.81 -6.26
C PRO A 43 -6.70 -0.89 -6.48
N GLU A 44 -7.75 -1.02 -5.66
CA GLU A 44 -8.95 -0.18 -5.72
C GLU A 44 -8.59 1.31 -5.47
N TYR A 45 -7.75 1.58 -4.47
CA TYR A 45 -7.27 2.92 -4.16
C TYR A 45 -6.50 3.57 -5.32
N PHE A 46 -5.53 2.85 -5.90
CA PHE A 46 -4.73 3.39 -7.00
C PHE A 46 -5.52 3.47 -8.30
N ALA A 47 -6.50 2.59 -8.54
CA ALA A 47 -7.37 2.69 -9.71
C ALA A 47 -8.11 4.04 -9.74
N VAL A 48 -8.63 4.51 -8.60
CA VAL A 48 -9.31 5.82 -8.51
C VAL A 48 -8.35 6.98 -8.79
N ILE A 49 -7.13 6.91 -8.28
CA ILE A 49 -6.14 8.00 -8.42
C ILE A 49 -5.57 8.04 -9.84
N LEU A 50 -5.29 6.89 -10.43
CA LEU A 50 -4.70 6.75 -11.77
C LEU A 50 -5.75 6.94 -12.88
N TYR A 51 -7.04 6.73 -12.58
CA TYR A 51 -8.13 6.99 -13.53
C TYR A 51 -8.61 8.45 -13.54
N ARG A 52 -7.93 9.39 -12.86
CA ARG A 52 -8.15 10.83 -13.14
C ARG A 52 -7.74 11.10 -14.60
N PRO A 53 -8.65 11.46 -15.52
CA PRO A 53 -8.35 11.64 -16.94
C PRO A 53 -7.64 12.98 -17.22
N SER A 54 -6.59 13.30 -16.47
CA SER A 54 -5.82 14.54 -16.63
C SER A 54 -4.32 14.32 -16.44
N LEU A 55 -3.79 13.26 -17.03
CA LEU A 55 -2.39 13.17 -17.48
C LEU A 55 -2.40 12.76 -18.95
N THR A 56 -3.05 13.58 -19.79
CA THR A 56 -2.63 13.64 -21.20
C THR A 56 -1.15 14.03 -21.20
N PRO A 57 -0.23 13.22 -21.75
CA PRO A 57 1.07 13.74 -22.10
C PRO A 57 0.83 14.78 -23.19
N THR A 58 0.83 16.07 -22.83
CA THR A 58 1.04 17.10 -23.83
C THR A 58 2.52 17.09 -24.16
N SER A 59 2.79 16.75 -25.41
CA SER A 59 4.09 16.63 -26.12
C SER A 59 4.61 15.20 -26.26
#